data_AF-A0AB39UE11-F1
#
_entry.id   AF-A0AB39UE11-F1
#
_cell.length_a   1.000
_cell.length_b   1.000
_cell.length_c   1.000
_cell.angle_alpha   90.00
_cell.angle_beta   90.00
_cell.angle_gamma   90.00
#
_symmetry.space_group_name_H-M   'P 1'
#
loop_
_entity.id
_entity.type
_entity.pdbx_description
1 polymer ?
#
loop_
_entity_poly.entity_id
_entity_poly.type
_entity_poly.pdbx_seq_one_letter_code
_entity_poly.pdbx_strand_id
1 'polypeptide(L)' 'MKSIEELKSVEYWTAMDASRVLNIDYKCVRDAFNNNSVVVIYPGSSRAKASAEELRSWARNAPLKPGGEWRE' A
#
# COMPACT_ATOMS: atom_id res chain seq x y z
N MET A 1 -10.26 -3.54 -14.14
CA MET A 1 -9.18 -3.52 -13.14
C MET A 1 -8.41 -2.23 -13.39
N LYS A 2 -8.19 -1.37 -12.38
CA LYS A 2 -7.49 -0.08 -12.59
C LYS A 2 -6.02 -0.31 -12.98
N SER A 3 -5.47 0.57 -13.82
CA SER A 3 -4.05 0.62 -14.13
C SER A 3 -3.22 1.11 -12.92
N ILE A 4 -1.89 0.90 -12.95
CA ILE A 4 -1.00 1.36 -11.89
C ILE A 4 -1.01 2.90 -11.77
N GLU A 5 -1.05 3.62 -12.90
CA GLU A 5 -1.10 5.09 -12.90
C GLU A 5 -2.40 5.65 -12.32
N GLU A 6 -3.53 5.00 -12.61
CA GLU A 6 -4.80 5.34 -11.97
C GLU A 6 -4.75 5.08 -10.46
N LEU A 7 -4.06 4.02 -10.02
CA LEU A 7 -3.91 3.72 -8.60
C LEU A 7 -3.00 4.74 -7.90
N LYS A 8 -1.92 5.19 -8.53
CA LYS A 8 -1.00 6.21 -7.98
C LYS A 8 -1.74 7.50 -7.57
N SER A 9 -2.80 7.85 -8.30
CA SER A 9 -3.64 9.03 -8.07
C SER A 9 -4.70 8.87 -6.97
N VAL A 10 -4.89 7.66 -6.40
CA VAL A 10 -5.87 7.41 -5.35
C VAL A 10 -5.28 7.70 -3.97
N GLU A 11 -6.05 8.36 -3.11
CA GLU A 11 -5.65 8.72 -1.75
C GLU A 11 -5.49 7.49 -0.81
N TYR A 12 -6.31 6.45 -1.01
CA TYR A 12 -6.32 5.25 -0.18
C TYR A 12 -6.16 3.97 -1.00
N TRP A 13 -5.28 3.09 -0.54
CA TRP A 13 -5.00 1.82 -1.19
C TRP A 13 -5.41 0.64 -0.32
N THR A 14 -5.94 -0.39 -0.95
CA THR A 14 -5.97 -1.72 -0.32
C THR A 14 -4.55 -2.28 -0.30
N ALA A 15 -4.31 -3.30 0.54
CA ALA A 15 -3.02 -4.00 0.56
C ALA A 15 -2.64 -4.57 -0.84
N MET A 16 -3.63 -4.94 -1.66
CA MET A 16 -3.39 -5.42 -3.03
C MET A 16 -2.98 -4.29 -3.98
N ASP A 17 -3.62 -3.12 -3.89
CA ASP A 17 -3.25 -1.97 -4.72
C ASP A 17 -1.84 -1.50 -4.37
N ALA A 18 -1.53 -1.40 -3.08
CA ALA A 18 -0.24 -1.00 -2.57
C ALA A 18 0.88 -1.97 -2.99
N SER A 19 0.63 -3.28 -2.93
CA SER A 19 1.56 -4.31 -3.42
C SER A 19 1.94 -4.09 -4.89
N ARG A 20 0.94 -3.79 -5.74
CA ARG A 20 1.16 -3.55 -7.17
C ARG A 20 1.88 -2.24 -7.44
N VAL A 21 1.46 -1.16 -6.78
CA VAL A 21 2.04 0.18 -7.01
C VAL A 21 3.47 0.27 -6.49
N LEU A 22 3.72 -0.22 -5.27
CA LEU A 22 5.01 -0.09 -4.57
C LEU A 22 6.00 -1.21 -4.90
N ASN A 23 5.61 -2.16 -5.75
CA ASN A 23 6.39 -3.36 -6.07
C ASN A 23 6.86 -4.12 -4.80
N ILE A 24 5.96 -4.25 -3.82
CA ILE A 24 6.19 -4.97 -2.57
C ILE A 24 5.30 -6.21 -2.55
N ASP A 25 5.82 -7.32 -2.02
CA ASP A 25 5.02 -8.53 -1.84
C ASP A 25 3.76 -8.25 -1.01
N TYR A 26 2.61 -8.73 -1.50
CA TYR A 26 1.33 -8.55 -0.84
C TYR A 26 1.35 -9.00 0.62
N LYS A 27 2.06 -10.09 0.95
CA LYS A 27 2.18 -10.59 2.33
C LYS A 27 2.86 -9.56 3.23
N CYS A 28 3.93 -8.92 2.77
CA CYS A 28 4.61 -7.87 3.53
C CYS A 28 3.69 -6.67 3.80
N VAL A 29 2.93 -6.24 2.78
CA VAL A 29 1.96 -5.15 2.95
C VAL A 29 0.83 -5.56 3.90
N ARG A 30 0.32 -6.79 3.78
CA ARG A 30 -0.72 -7.32 4.66
C ARG A 30 -0.25 -7.41 6.11
N ASP A 31 0.99 -7.82 6.34
CA ASP A 31 1.56 -7.85 7.68
C ASP A 31 1.65 -6.45 8.27
N ALA A 32 2.00 -5.42 7.47
CA ALA A 32 2.00 -4.02 7.88
C ALA A 32 0.59 -3.51 8.30
N PHE A 33 -0.45 -3.96 7.61
CA PHE A 33 -1.84 -3.68 7.98
C PHE A 33 -2.23 -4.38 9.30
N ASN A 34 -1.79 -5.62 9.51
CA ASN A 34 -2.18 -6.41 10.67
C ASN A 34 -1.40 -6.04 11.95
N ASN A 35 -0.16 -5.57 11.82
CA ASN A 35 0.71 -5.25 12.96
C ASN A 35 0.70 -3.76 13.33
N ASN A 36 -0.24 -2.98 12.79
CA ASN A 36 -0.37 -1.53 12.97
C ASN A 36 0.87 -0.71 12.56
N SER A 37 1.66 -1.18 11.58
CA SER A 37 2.75 -0.37 11.00
C SER A 37 2.23 0.77 10.12
N VAL A 38 0.96 0.70 9.72
CA VAL A 38 0.24 1.75 8.99
C VAL A 38 -1.17 1.92 9.57
N VAL A 39 -1.75 3.12 9.48
CA VAL A 39 -3.10 3.41 9.93
C VAL A 39 -4.11 2.84 8.92
N VAL A 40 -4.85 1.84 9.39
CA VAL A 40 -5.89 1.17 8.59
C VAL A 40 -7.25 1.80 8.83
N ILE A 41 -7.96 2.12 7.75
CA ILE A 41 -9.32 2.64 7.74
C ILE A 41 -10.26 1.75 6.91
N TYR A 42 -11.57 1.92 7.13
CA TYR A 42 -12.64 1.17 6.46
C TYR A 42 -13.68 2.13 5.85
N PRO A 43 -13.34 2.88 4.78
CA PRO A 43 -14.23 3.89 4.23
C PRO A 43 -15.42 3.25 3.51
N GLY A 44 -16.56 3.16 4.21
CA GLY A 44 -17.83 2.67 3.67
C GLY A 44 -17.79 1.22 3.15
N SER A 45 -16.78 0.43 3.52
CA SER A 45 -16.61 -0.94 3.03
C SER A 45 -15.89 -1.81 4.06
N SER A 46 -16.08 -3.13 3.97
CA SER A 46 -15.32 -4.11 4.77
C SER A 46 -13.87 -4.28 4.32
N ARG A 47 -13.44 -3.57 3.27
CA ARG A 47 -12.07 -3.64 2.77
C ARG A 47 -11.20 -2.63 3.51
N ALA A 48 -10.23 -3.16 4.24
CA ALA A 48 -9.16 -2.39 4.86
C ALA A 48 -8.39 -1.59 3.79
N LYS A 49 -8.17 -0.31 4.06
CA LYS A 49 -7.32 0.57 3.27
C LYS A 49 -6.38 1.36 4.17
N ALA A 50 -5.27 1.81 3.64
CA ALA A 50 -4.39 2.78 4.30
C ALA A 50 -4.10 3.94 3.34
N SER A 51 -3.64 5.07 3.89
CA SER A 51 -3.24 6.22 3.07
C SER A 51 -2.11 5.82 2.12
N ALA A 52 -2.22 6.23 0.86
CA ALA A 52 -1.19 6.01 -0.14
C ALA A 52 0.13 6.70 0.26
N GLU A 53 0.07 7.88 0.87
CA GLU A 53 1.24 8.60 1.37
C GLU A 53 1.94 7.82 2.49
N GLU A 54 1.16 7.33 3.45
CA GLU A 54 1.68 6.55 4.57
C GLU A 54 2.33 5.25 4.09
N LEU A 55 1.69 4.54 3.16
CA LEU A 55 2.23 3.32 2.56
C LEU A 55 3.52 3.58 1.78
N ARG A 56 3.63 4.72 1.08
CA ARG A 56 4.90 5.14 0.43
C ARG A 56 6.00 5.44 1.45
N SER A 57 5.65 6.05 2.58
CA SER A 57 6.60 6.34 3.65
C SER A 57 7.07 5.04 4.33
N TRP A 58 6.13 4.15 4.65
CA TRP A 58 6.40 2.82 5.18
C TRP A 58 7.28 2.00 4.23
N ALA A 59 6.95 1.95 2.93
CA ALA A 59 7.70 1.21 1.92
C ALA A 59 9.16 1.64 1.81
N ARG A 60 9.43 2.95 1.92
CA ARG A 60 10.79 3.51 1.93
C ARG A 60 11.60 3.10 3.16
N ASN A 61 10.93 2.89 4.29
CA ASN A 61 11.55 2.55 5.57
C ASN A 61 11.45 1.04 5.90
N ALA A 62 10.90 0.22 5.00
CA ALA A 62 10.64 -1.19 5.26
C ALA A 62 11.97 -1.97 5.43
N PRO A 63 12.20 -2.63 6.57
CA PRO A 63 13.52 -3.13 6.96
C PRO A 63 14.00 -4.37 6.20
N LEU A 64 13.11 -5.10 5.52
CA LEU A 64 13.43 -6.40 4.89
C LEU A 64 13.52 -6.35 3.35
N LYS A 65 12.71 -5.51 2.71
CA LYS A 65 12.74 -5.23 1.27
C LYS A 65 12.22 -3.80 1.05
N PRO A 66 13.09 -2.79 0.99
CA PRO A 66 12.65 -1.45 0.62
C PRO A 66 12.04 -1.52 -0.78
N GLY A 67 10.73 -1.24 -0.87
CA GLY A 67 10.03 -1.12 -2.14
C GLY A 67 10.11 0.29 -2.68
N GLY A 68 9.55 0.49 -3.86
CA GLY A 68 9.47 1.78 -4.53
C GLY A 68 8.42 1.75 -5.61
N GLU A 69 7.79 2.89 -5.87
CA GLU A 69 6.84 2.97 -6.98
C GLU A 69 7.54 2.58 -8.28
N TRP A 70 6.84 1.80 -9.12
CA TRP A 70 7.32 1.51 -10.48
C TRP A 70 7.61 2.83 -11.22
N ARG A 71 8.88 3.00 -11.63
CA ARG A 71 9.30 4.00 -12.60
C ARG A 71 9.30 3.28 -13.96
N GLU A 72 8.53 3.82 -14.90
CA GLU A 72 8.55 3.35 -16.30
C GLU A 72 9.96 3.46 -16.89
#